data_AF-A0A7C3MTI2-F1
#
_entry.id   AF-A0A7C3MTI2-F1
#
_cell.length_a   1.000
_cell.length_b   1.000
_cell.length_c   1.000
_cell.angle_alpha   90.00
_cell.angle_beta   90.00
_cell.angle_gamma   90.00
#
_symmetry.space_group_name_H-M   'P 1'
#
loop_
_entity.id
_entity.type
_entity.pdbx_description
1 polymer ?
#
loop_
_entity_poly.entity_id
_entity_poly.type
_entity_poly.pdbx_seq_one_letter_code
_entity_poly.pdbx_strand_id
1 'polypeptide(L)'
;MDEGLEPHELAERAVEHHQHAALHGGGRGGVIAPAVASAVLAVLAALGSLLSGDAANEALLQQLKASDTWSYYQATRLKDHVYDVSGQMLRALGAAQATGTTPAKHVADSFLRKTRRYVAEENTLQSEARRAEAESRLHLSKHRHFAFAVACFQVGIVLASITILVRYRWLLAMSMLAGAVGIVFMALGILG
;
A
#
# COMPACT_ATOMS: atom_id res chain seq x y z
N MET A 1 25.84 3.77 -1.44
CA MET A 1 24.40 4.02 -1.23
C MET A 1 23.72 2.91 -1.99
N ASP A 2 23.49 1.79 -1.32
CA ASP A 2 22.81 0.65 -1.92
C ASP A 2 21.32 1.00 -1.95
N GLU A 3 20.81 1.39 -3.12
CA GLU A 3 19.38 1.39 -3.39
C GLU A 3 18.89 -0.03 -3.10
N GLY A 4 18.13 -0.18 -2.02
CA GLY A 4 17.53 -1.46 -1.68
C GLY A 4 16.66 -1.88 -2.85
N LEU A 5 17.06 -2.96 -3.53
CA LEU A 5 16.30 -3.49 -4.65
C LEU A 5 14.85 -3.65 -4.23
N GLU A 6 13.96 -2.99 -4.95
CA GLU A 6 12.54 -3.11 -4.75
C GLU A 6 12.15 -4.60 -4.91
N PRO A 7 11.23 -5.13 -4.09
CA PRO A 7 10.89 -6.55 -4.09
C PRO A 7 10.40 -7.07 -5.45
N HIS A 8 9.93 -6.20 -6.33
CA HIS A 8 9.54 -6.54 -7.70
C HIS A 8 10.75 -6.74 -8.64
N GLU A 9 11.83 -5.98 -8.48
CA GLU A 9 13.07 -6.15 -9.29
C GLU A 9 13.83 -7.43 -8.90
N LEU A 10 13.79 -7.82 -7.62
CA LEU A 10 14.33 -9.10 -7.17
C LEU A 10 13.53 -10.28 -7.76
N ALA A 11 12.21 -10.14 -7.83
CA ALA A 11 11.34 -11.12 -8.47
C ALA A 11 11.63 -11.23 -9.97
N GLU A 12 11.82 -10.09 -10.66
CA GLU A 12 12.11 -10.04 -12.09
C GLU A 12 13.48 -10.65 -12.41
N ARG A 13 14.53 -10.26 -11.68
CA ARG A 13 15.88 -10.83 -11.87
C ARG A 13 15.97 -12.31 -11.53
N ALA A 14 15.23 -12.79 -10.53
CA ALA A 14 15.15 -14.21 -10.24
C ALA A 14 14.52 -14.97 -11.42
N VAL A 15 13.46 -14.43 -12.01
CA VAL A 15 12.81 -15.03 -13.19
C VAL A 15 13.77 -15.06 -14.40
N GLU A 16 14.44 -13.95 -14.70
CA GLU A 16 15.37 -13.85 -15.84
C GLU A 16 16.57 -14.81 -15.72
N HIS A 17 17.27 -14.80 -14.58
CA HIS A 17 18.43 -15.67 -14.39
C HIS A 17 18.09 -17.16 -14.43
N HIS A 18 16.88 -17.54 -14.00
CA HIS A 18 16.46 -18.94 -13.97
C HIS A 18 15.94 -19.45 -15.31
N GLN A 19 15.35 -18.59 -16.15
CA GLN A 19 14.90 -18.95 -17.50
C GLN A 19 16.07 -19.16 -18.48
N HIS A 20 17.14 -18.36 -18.39
CA HIS A 20 18.31 -18.52 -19.26
C HIS A 20 19.04 -19.86 -19.04
N ALA A 21 19.03 -20.40 -17.81
CA ALA A 21 19.61 -21.71 -17.53
C ALA A 21 18.82 -22.89 -18.13
N ALA A 22 17.49 -22.74 -18.31
CA ALA A 22 16.60 -23.82 -18.75
C ALA A 22 16.68 -24.10 -20.28
N LEU A 23 17.04 -23.10 -21.09
CA LEU A 23 17.07 -23.23 -22.55
C LEU A 23 18.30 -23.98 -23.10
N HIS A 24 19.38 -24.12 -22.31
CA HIS A 24 20.65 -24.71 -22.75
C HIS A 24 20.88 -26.19 -22.33
N GLY A 25 19.95 -26.83 -21.59
CA GLY A 25 20.07 -28.21 -21.11
C GLY A 25 19.35 -29.26 -21.98
N GLY A 26 20.10 -30.02 -22.79
CA GLY A 26 19.60 -30.89 -23.86
C GLY A 26 18.73 -32.13 -23.49
N GLY A 27 17.90 -32.53 -24.46
CA GLY A 27 17.19 -33.83 -24.54
C GLY A 27 15.67 -33.72 -24.78
N ARG A 28 15.25 -33.79 -26.05
CA ARG A 28 13.92 -33.42 -26.60
C ARG A 28 12.66 -34.05 -25.94
N GLY A 29 12.74 -35.13 -25.16
CA GLY A 29 11.54 -35.84 -24.67
C GLY A 29 11.11 -35.52 -23.22
N GLY A 30 12.07 -35.31 -22.31
CA GLY A 30 11.81 -35.18 -20.87
C GLY A 30 11.81 -33.75 -20.31
N VAL A 31 12.19 -32.78 -21.14
CA VAL A 31 12.39 -31.38 -20.71
C VAL A 31 11.24 -30.46 -21.15
N ILE A 32 10.44 -30.87 -22.14
CA ILE A 32 9.37 -30.02 -22.71
C ILE A 32 8.28 -29.75 -21.67
N ALA A 33 7.77 -30.77 -20.98
CA ALA A 33 6.65 -30.59 -20.04
C ALA A 33 7.01 -29.68 -18.85
N PRO A 34 8.17 -29.85 -18.17
CA PRO A 34 8.59 -28.91 -17.12
C PRO A 34 8.92 -27.51 -17.65
N ALA A 35 9.48 -27.38 -18.86
CA ALA A 35 9.76 -26.08 -19.46
C ALA A 35 8.47 -25.30 -19.79
N VAL A 36 7.46 -25.98 -20.36
CA VAL A 36 6.15 -25.36 -20.62
C VAL A 36 5.45 -24.98 -19.32
N ALA A 37 5.46 -25.86 -18.31
CA ALA A 37 4.89 -25.54 -17.00
C ALA A 37 5.56 -24.31 -16.37
N SER A 38 6.89 -24.24 -16.41
CA SER A 38 7.66 -23.08 -15.93
C SER A 38 7.30 -21.81 -16.68
N ALA A 39 7.14 -21.87 -18.00
CA ALA A 39 6.77 -20.71 -18.81
C ALA A 39 5.36 -20.19 -18.48
N VAL A 40 4.39 -21.10 -18.31
CA VAL A 40 3.03 -20.73 -17.90
C VAL A 40 3.01 -20.09 -16.52
N LEU A 41 3.72 -20.68 -15.55
CA LEU A 41 3.84 -20.11 -14.20
C LEU A 41 4.52 -18.74 -14.21
N ALA A 42 5.51 -18.53 -15.08
CA ALA A 42 6.18 -17.24 -15.22
C ALA A 42 5.23 -16.16 -15.76
N VAL A 43 4.41 -16.47 -16.75
CA VAL A 43 3.39 -15.53 -17.26
C VAL A 43 2.37 -15.18 -16.17
N LEU A 44 1.91 -16.18 -15.39
CA LEU A 44 1.00 -15.95 -14.27
C LEU A 44 1.64 -15.12 -13.15
N ALA A 45 2.92 -15.38 -12.85
CA ALA A 45 3.69 -14.60 -11.88
C ALA A 45 3.84 -13.13 -12.33
N ALA A 46 4.13 -12.89 -13.60
CA ALA A 46 4.21 -11.55 -14.17
C ALA A 46 2.86 -10.82 -14.04
N LEU A 47 1.76 -11.46 -14.45
CA LEU A 47 0.42 -10.87 -14.30
C LEU A 47 0.07 -10.57 -12.84
N GLY A 48 0.35 -11.50 -11.92
CA GLY A 48 0.16 -11.29 -10.50
C GLY A 48 1.00 -10.13 -9.96
N SER A 49 2.23 -9.96 -10.46
CA SER A 49 3.13 -8.87 -10.07
C SER A 49 2.60 -7.51 -10.52
N LEU A 50 2.10 -7.41 -11.77
CA LEU A 50 1.46 -6.17 -12.26
C LEU A 50 0.25 -5.81 -11.39
N LEU A 51 -0.65 -6.77 -11.15
CA LEU A 51 -1.86 -6.54 -10.36
C LEU A 51 -1.55 -6.18 -8.90
N SER A 52 -0.52 -6.80 -8.34
CA SER A 52 0.04 -6.48 -7.03
C SER A 52 0.57 -5.04 -7.00
N GLY A 53 1.35 -4.64 -8.00
CA GLY A 53 1.93 -3.30 -8.12
C GLY A 53 0.86 -2.21 -8.19
N ASP A 54 -0.16 -2.40 -9.03
CA ASP A 54 -1.28 -1.46 -9.15
C ASP A 54 -2.02 -1.28 -7.81
N ALA A 55 -2.31 -2.38 -7.11
CA ALA A 55 -2.96 -2.34 -5.81
C ALA A 55 -2.10 -1.64 -4.73
N ALA A 56 -0.78 -1.86 -4.72
CA ALA A 56 0.13 -1.15 -3.82
C ALA A 56 0.19 0.35 -4.14
N ASN A 57 0.27 0.71 -5.43
CA ASN A 57 0.35 2.10 -5.85
C ASN A 57 -0.92 2.87 -5.45
N GLU A 58 -2.11 2.31 -5.70
CA GLU A 58 -3.36 2.94 -5.29
C GLU A 58 -3.44 3.07 -3.77
N ALA A 59 -3.04 2.04 -3.01
CA ALA A 59 -3.01 2.11 -1.57
C ALA A 59 -2.08 3.24 -1.05
N LEU A 60 -0.92 3.39 -1.68
CA LEU A 60 0.06 4.41 -1.34
C LEU A 60 -0.49 5.81 -1.67
N LEU A 61 -1.13 6.00 -2.82
CA LEU A 61 -1.81 7.25 -3.18
C LEU A 61 -2.88 7.63 -2.15
N GLN A 62 -3.70 6.68 -1.71
CA GLN A 62 -4.73 6.93 -0.69
C GLN A 62 -4.11 7.24 0.69
N GLN A 63 -3.02 6.56 1.05
CA GLN A 63 -2.29 6.84 2.28
C GLN A 63 -1.63 8.23 2.26
N LEU A 64 -1.08 8.66 1.12
CA LEU A 64 -0.54 10.01 0.94
C LEU A 64 -1.65 11.06 1.11
N LYS A 65 -2.81 10.89 0.44
CA LYS A 65 -3.97 11.77 0.61
C LYS A 65 -4.43 11.86 2.06
N ALA A 66 -4.51 10.72 2.76
CA ALA A 66 -4.85 10.68 4.18
C ALA A 66 -3.83 11.44 5.04
N SER A 67 -2.53 11.27 4.77
CA SER A 67 -1.44 11.98 5.44
C SER A 67 -1.50 13.50 5.22
N ASP A 68 -1.77 13.93 3.98
CA ASP A 68 -1.93 15.34 3.64
C ASP A 68 -3.14 15.94 4.36
N THR A 69 -4.25 15.20 4.42
CA THR A 69 -5.48 15.63 5.10
C THR A 69 -5.27 15.71 6.62
N TRP A 70 -4.55 14.75 7.21
CA TRP A 70 -4.15 14.81 8.62
C TRP A 70 -3.22 15.99 8.92
N SER A 71 -2.28 16.27 8.02
CA SER A 71 -1.37 17.41 8.15
C SER A 71 -2.14 18.73 8.06
N TYR A 72 -3.09 18.83 7.14
CA TYR A 72 -3.97 19.99 7.02
C TYR A 72 -4.86 20.16 8.25
N TYR A 73 -5.47 19.08 8.74
CA TYR A 73 -6.23 19.07 9.99
C TYR A 73 -5.38 19.59 11.17
N GLN A 74 -4.15 19.07 11.34
CA GLN A 74 -3.25 19.50 12.40
C GLN A 74 -2.88 20.99 12.28
N ALA A 75 -2.63 21.48 11.07
CA ALA A 75 -2.36 22.89 10.83
C ALA A 75 -3.56 23.79 11.18
N THR A 76 -4.78 23.36 10.83
CA THR A 76 -6.02 24.09 11.17
C THR A 76 -6.27 24.09 12.67
N ARG A 77 -6.10 22.94 13.34
CA ARG A 77 -6.16 22.82 14.82
C ARG A 77 -5.19 23.76 15.51
N LEU A 78 -3.96 23.86 14.99
CA LEU A 78 -2.95 24.75 15.55
C LEU A 78 -3.35 26.22 15.40
N LYS A 79 -3.88 26.62 14.23
CA LYS A 79 -4.40 27.98 14.01
C LYS A 79 -5.54 28.30 14.98
N ASP A 80 -6.47 27.37 15.17
CA ASP A 80 -7.58 27.54 16.10
C ASP A 80 -7.08 27.69 17.54
N HIS A 81 -6.14 26.83 17.96
CA HIS A 81 -5.53 26.92 19.28
C HIS A 81 -4.80 28.27 19.51
N VAL A 82 -4.08 28.77 18.51
CA VAL A 82 -3.44 30.10 18.57
C VAL A 82 -4.47 31.21 18.72
N TYR A 83 -5.60 31.14 18.02
CA TYR A 83 -6.67 32.11 18.14
C TYR A 83 -7.37 32.06 19.49
N ASP A 84 -7.62 30.86 20.02
CA ASP A 84 -8.21 30.68 21.35
C ASP A 84 -7.29 31.23 22.45
N VAL A 85 -6.01 30.88 22.46
CA VAL A 85 -5.01 31.40 23.40
C VAL A 85 -4.90 32.93 23.29
N SER A 86 -4.88 33.48 22.08
CA SER A 86 -4.84 34.93 21.85
C SER A 86 -6.09 35.62 22.41
N GLY A 87 -7.27 35.04 22.22
CA GLY A 87 -8.53 35.54 22.76
C GLY A 87 -8.57 35.51 24.29
N GLN A 88 -8.08 34.42 24.91
CA GLN A 88 -7.95 34.30 26.36
C GLN A 88 -6.96 35.33 26.94
N MET A 89 -5.80 35.52 26.30
CA MET A 89 -4.80 36.52 26.67
C MET A 89 -5.37 37.94 26.65
N LEU A 90 -6.12 38.31 25.59
CA LEU A 90 -6.78 39.62 25.50
C LEU A 90 -7.81 39.82 26.61
N ARG A 91 -8.58 38.78 26.96
CA ARG A 91 -9.54 38.84 28.07
C ARG A 91 -8.84 39.02 29.41
N ALA A 92 -7.73 38.31 29.65
CA ALA A 92 -6.94 38.43 30.88
C ALA A 92 -6.32 39.83 31.03
N LEU A 93 -5.71 40.37 29.96
CA LEU A 93 -5.18 41.74 29.92
C LEU A 93 -6.28 42.79 30.13
N GLY A 94 -7.42 42.65 29.46
CA GLY A 94 -8.56 43.56 29.62
C GLY A 94 -9.18 43.51 31.03
N ALA A 95 -9.21 42.33 31.66
CA ALA A 95 -9.65 42.17 33.05
C ALA A 95 -8.65 42.77 34.05
N ALA A 96 -7.34 42.64 33.79
CA ALA A 96 -6.29 43.17 34.64
C ALA A 96 -6.22 44.71 34.62
N GLN A 97 -6.65 45.37 33.53
CA GLN A 97 -6.61 46.83 33.43
C GLN A 97 -7.82 47.56 34.06
N ALA A 98 -8.85 46.85 34.55
CA ALA A 98 -10.05 47.43 35.18
C ALA A 98 -10.77 48.55 34.37
N THR A 99 -10.42 48.76 33.11
CA THR A 99 -11.07 49.69 32.19
C THR A 99 -12.17 48.92 31.47
N GLY A 100 -13.44 49.30 31.68
CA GLY A 100 -14.63 48.66 31.12
C GLY A 100 -14.80 48.79 29.59
N THR A 101 -13.73 48.59 28.81
CA THR A 101 -13.70 48.85 27.38
C THR A 101 -14.37 47.68 26.62
N THR A 102 -15.64 47.89 26.28
CA THR A 102 -16.45 47.16 25.28
C THR A 102 -15.71 46.61 24.03
N PRO A 103 -14.69 47.27 23.43
CA PRO A 103 -13.90 46.72 22.33
C PRO A 103 -13.17 45.40 22.65
N ALA A 104 -12.66 45.21 23.87
CA ALA A 104 -11.93 43.98 24.23
C ALA A 104 -12.86 42.74 24.24
N LYS A 105 -14.11 42.91 24.67
CA LYS A 105 -15.13 41.86 24.61
C LYS A 105 -15.55 41.53 23.18
N HIS A 106 -15.70 42.55 22.32
CA HIS A 106 -16.09 42.37 20.92
C HIS A 106 -15.03 41.61 20.11
N VAL A 107 -13.75 41.94 20.33
CA VAL A 107 -12.61 41.26 19.70
C VAL A 107 -12.51 39.82 20.18
N ALA A 108 -12.65 39.57 21.49
CA ALA A 108 -12.62 38.21 22.03
C ALA A 108 -13.78 37.33 21.51
N ASP A 109 -14.98 37.89 21.35
CA ASP A 109 -16.12 37.17 20.77
C ASP A 109 -15.93 36.88 19.27
N SER A 110 -15.20 37.73 18.54
CA SER A 110 -14.86 37.47 17.14
C SER A 110 -13.90 36.27 16.99
N PHE A 111 -13.00 36.04 17.95
CA PHE A 111 -12.12 34.87 17.99
C PHE A 111 -12.90 33.59 18.30
N LEU A 112 -13.80 33.62 19.30
CA LEU A 112 -14.67 32.46 19.62
C LEU A 112 -15.61 32.05 18.48
N ARG A 113 -16.07 33.01 17.66
CA ARG A 113 -16.85 32.71 16.45
C ARG A 113 -16.02 32.02 15.37
N LYS A 114 -14.74 32.41 15.20
CA LYS A 114 -13.82 31.74 14.27
C LYS A 114 -13.53 30.31 14.72
N THR A 115 -13.31 30.10 16.01
CA THR A 115 -13.11 28.77 16.61
C THR A 115 -14.24 27.79 16.34
N ARG A 116 -15.50 28.23 16.54
CA ARG A 116 -16.66 27.38 16.21
C ARG A 116 -16.74 26.97 14.75
N ARG A 117 -16.24 27.81 13.83
CA ARG A 117 -16.22 27.51 12.40
C ARG A 117 -15.13 26.47 12.06
N TYR A 118 -13.96 26.58 12.68
CA TYR A 118 -12.86 25.62 12.52
C TYR A 118 -13.21 24.23 13.07
N VAL A 119 -13.89 24.14 14.22
CA VAL A 119 -14.33 22.85 14.79
C VAL A 119 -15.28 22.08 13.85
N ALA A 120 -16.15 22.77 13.10
CA ALA A 120 -17.03 22.11 12.14
C ALA A 120 -16.25 21.55 10.94
N GLU A 121 -15.29 22.32 10.42
CA GLU A 121 -14.40 21.96 9.31
C GLU A 121 -13.41 20.83 9.70
N GLU A 122 -12.99 20.81 10.96
CA GLU A 122 -12.15 19.78 11.55
C GLU A 122 -12.79 18.39 11.55
N ASN A 123 -14.09 18.31 11.86
CA ASN A 123 -14.81 17.03 11.88
C ASN A 123 -14.96 16.44 10.47
N THR A 124 -15.18 17.30 9.46
CA THR A 124 -15.25 16.85 8.07
C THR A 124 -13.89 16.35 7.59
N LEU A 125 -12.81 17.10 7.84
CA LEU A 125 -11.45 16.71 7.50
C LEU A 125 -11.02 15.40 8.18
N GLN A 126 -11.37 15.21 9.45
CA GLN A 126 -11.08 13.96 10.15
C GLN A 126 -11.81 12.77 9.52
N SER A 127 -13.08 12.95 9.13
CA SER A 127 -13.86 11.89 8.49
C SER A 127 -13.30 11.52 7.11
N GLU A 128 -12.85 12.51 6.33
CA GLU A 128 -12.23 12.30 5.01
C GLU A 128 -10.89 11.57 5.14
N ALA A 129 -10.03 11.99 6.07
CA ALA A 129 -8.75 11.33 6.33
C ALA A 129 -8.95 9.86 6.71
N ARG A 130 -9.92 9.56 7.59
CA ARG A 130 -10.24 8.17 7.98
C ARG A 130 -10.79 7.34 6.83
N ARG A 131 -11.59 7.94 5.94
CA ARG A 131 -12.11 7.24 4.75
C ARG A 131 -10.98 6.87 3.79
N ALA A 132 -10.08 7.81 3.49
CA ALA A 132 -8.92 7.55 2.64
C ALA A 132 -7.98 6.49 3.25
N GLU A 133 -7.79 6.51 4.58
CA GLU A 133 -7.01 5.48 5.28
C GLU A 133 -7.68 4.09 5.22
N ALA A 134 -9.01 4.02 5.35
CA ALA A 134 -9.75 2.77 5.22
C ALA A 134 -9.67 2.19 3.80
N GLU A 135 -9.77 3.05 2.78
CA GLU A 135 -9.65 2.67 1.38
C GLU A 135 -8.23 2.16 1.08
N SER A 136 -7.19 2.87 1.54
CA SER A 136 -5.80 2.42 1.46
C SER A 136 -5.59 1.03 2.05
N ARG A 137 -6.13 0.75 3.25
CA ARG A 137 -6.02 -0.57 3.89
C ARG A 137 -6.67 -1.68 3.06
N LEU A 138 -7.76 -1.38 2.36
CA LEU A 138 -8.44 -2.33 1.49
C LEU A 138 -7.55 -2.68 0.29
N HIS A 139 -6.94 -1.68 -0.36
CA HIS A 139 -5.99 -1.89 -1.44
C HIS A 139 -4.71 -2.62 -1.00
N LEU A 140 -4.18 -2.35 0.21
CA LEU A 140 -3.06 -3.12 0.77
C LEU A 140 -3.42 -4.60 1.01
N SER A 141 -4.66 -4.88 1.40
CA SER A 141 -5.10 -6.25 1.59
C SER A 141 -5.10 -7.03 0.27
N LYS A 142 -5.54 -6.39 -0.82
CA LYS A 142 -5.46 -6.91 -2.20
C LYS A 142 -4.03 -7.17 -2.64
N HIS A 143 -3.16 -6.17 -2.46
CA HIS A 143 -1.73 -6.30 -2.74
C HIS A 143 -1.11 -7.52 -2.05
N ARG A 144 -1.42 -7.75 -0.77
CA ARG A 144 -0.90 -8.89 -0.03
C ARG A 144 -1.32 -10.24 -0.61
N HIS A 145 -2.57 -10.37 -1.08
CA HIS A 145 -3.03 -11.60 -1.73
C HIS A 145 -2.31 -11.84 -3.06
N PHE A 146 -2.12 -10.80 -3.86
CA PHE A 146 -1.37 -10.91 -5.12
C PHE A 146 0.11 -11.23 -4.89
N ALA A 147 0.76 -10.58 -3.92
CA ALA A 147 2.14 -10.87 -3.55
C ALA A 147 2.32 -12.35 -3.13
N PHE A 148 1.38 -12.89 -2.37
CA PHE A 148 1.42 -14.31 -1.99
C PHE A 148 1.23 -15.24 -3.20
N ALA A 149 0.31 -14.91 -4.12
CA ALA A 149 0.13 -15.66 -5.36
C ALA A 149 1.41 -15.70 -6.21
N VAL A 150 2.08 -14.55 -6.39
CA VAL A 150 3.36 -14.45 -7.10
C VAL A 150 4.44 -15.32 -6.45
N ALA A 151 4.53 -15.31 -5.11
CA ALA A 151 5.48 -16.15 -4.38
C ALA A 151 5.21 -17.66 -4.62
N CYS A 152 3.95 -18.09 -4.63
CA CYS A 152 3.60 -19.48 -4.95
C CYS A 152 4.00 -19.86 -6.38
N PHE A 153 3.80 -18.97 -7.35
CA PHE A 153 4.23 -19.21 -8.74
C PHE A 153 5.75 -19.32 -8.84
N GLN A 154 6.51 -18.49 -8.13
CA GLN A 154 7.98 -18.58 -8.08
C GLN A 154 8.48 -19.92 -7.54
N VAL A 155 7.89 -20.41 -6.44
CA VAL A 155 8.20 -21.75 -5.91
C VAL A 155 7.91 -22.82 -6.96
N GLY A 156 6.79 -22.72 -7.68
CA GLY A 156 6.44 -23.63 -8.76
C GLY A 156 7.43 -23.61 -9.94
N ILE A 157 7.97 -22.44 -10.30
CA ILE A 157 9.01 -22.26 -11.33
C ILE A 157 10.31 -22.94 -10.90
N VAL A 158 10.75 -22.72 -9.65
CA VAL A 158 11.96 -23.34 -9.10
C VAL A 158 11.84 -24.87 -9.11
N LEU A 159 10.70 -25.41 -8.67
CA LEU A 159 10.44 -26.85 -8.71
C LEU A 159 10.40 -27.41 -10.14
N ALA A 160 9.80 -26.68 -11.10
CA ALA A 160 9.81 -27.06 -12.50
C ALA A 160 11.23 -27.10 -13.08
N SER A 161 12.08 -26.13 -12.69
CA SER A 161 13.49 -26.09 -13.10
C SER A 161 14.31 -27.25 -12.53
N ILE A 162 14.18 -27.53 -11.23
CA ILE A 162 14.85 -28.69 -10.59
C ILE A 162 14.40 -30.00 -11.25
N THR A 163 13.14 -30.09 -11.67
CA THR A 163 12.62 -31.26 -12.39
C THR A 163 13.38 -31.53 -13.69
N ILE A 164 13.82 -30.50 -14.41
CA ILE A 164 14.61 -30.64 -15.66
C ILE A 164 15.96 -31.31 -15.36
N LEU A 165 16.61 -30.92 -14.26
CA LEU A 165 17.91 -31.43 -13.82
C LEU A 165 17.82 -32.87 -13.31
N VAL A 166 16.85 -33.13 -12.43
CA VAL A 166 16.76 -34.41 -11.69
C VAL A 166 15.92 -35.45 -12.43
N ARG A 167 15.12 -35.05 -13.43
CA ARG A 167 14.18 -35.89 -14.22
C ARG A 167 13.17 -36.67 -13.39
N TYR A 168 12.83 -36.19 -12.19
CA TYR A 168 11.84 -36.79 -11.32
C TYR A 168 10.43 -36.24 -11.54
N ARG A 169 9.50 -37.09 -11.98
CA ARG A 169 8.12 -36.72 -12.33
C ARG A 169 7.27 -36.21 -11.15
N TRP A 170 7.60 -36.57 -9.91
CA TRP A 170 6.86 -36.09 -8.73
C TRP A 170 7.11 -34.60 -8.43
N LEU A 171 8.29 -34.09 -8.77
CA LEU A 171 8.62 -32.66 -8.63
C LEU A 171 7.78 -31.80 -9.58
N LEU A 172 7.43 -32.33 -10.75
CA LEU A 172 6.47 -31.68 -11.66
C LEU A 172 5.08 -31.57 -11.04
N ALA A 173 4.62 -32.61 -10.34
CA ALA A 173 3.32 -32.58 -9.66
C ALA A 173 3.29 -31.54 -8.53
N MET A 174 4.40 -31.41 -7.77
CA MET A 174 4.54 -30.38 -6.73
C MET A 174 4.56 -28.96 -7.32
N SER A 175 5.22 -28.77 -8.47
CA SER A 175 5.19 -27.50 -9.22
C SER A 175 3.77 -27.11 -9.63
N MET A 176 3.00 -28.06 -10.17
CA MET A 176 1.61 -27.83 -10.56
C MET A 176 0.71 -27.56 -9.36
N LEU A 177 0.94 -28.22 -8.22
CA LEU A 177 0.24 -27.94 -6.97
C LEU A 177 0.51 -26.52 -6.46
N ALA A 178 1.78 -26.09 -6.46
CA ALA A 178 2.15 -24.72 -6.10
C ALA A 178 1.49 -23.69 -7.03
N GLY A 179 1.44 -23.97 -8.33
CA GLY A 179 0.70 -23.17 -9.31
C GLY A 179 -0.80 -23.09 -9.01
N ALA A 180 -1.44 -24.22 -8.72
CA ALA A 180 -2.87 -24.25 -8.38
C ALA A 180 -3.17 -23.43 -7.11
N VAL A 181 -2.33 -23.52 -6.09
CA VAL A 181 -2.43 -22.69 -4.88
C VAL A 181 -2.28 -21.20 -5.23
N GLY A 182 -1.30 -20.85 -6.07
CA GLY A 182 -1.13 -19.47 -6.56
C GLY A 182 -2.37 -18.92 -7.27
N ILE A 183 -3.02 -19.73 -8.11
CA ILE A 183 -4.27 -19.33 -8.80
C ILE A 183 -5.39 -19.05 -7.78
N VAL A 184 -5.52 -19.84 -6.71
CA VAL A 184 -6.52 -19.61 -5.65
C VAL A 184 -6.28 -18.27 -4.97
N PHE A 185 -5.03 -17.96 -4.59
CA PHE A 185 -4.70 -16.67 -3.96
C PHE A 185 -4.88 -15.49 -4.92
N MET A 186 -4.59 -15.69 -6.20
CA MET A 186 -4.83 -14.68 -7.23
C MET A 186 -6.33 -14.41 -7.40
N ALA A 187 -7.17 -15.45 -7.41
CA ALA A 187 -8.62 -15.29 -7.44
C ALA A 187 -9.16 -14.58 -6.19
N LEU A 188 -8.63 -14.91 -5.01
CA LEU A 188 -8.99 -14.23 -3.75
C LEU A 188 -8.62 -12.74 -3.77
N GLY A 189 -7.46 -12.38 -4.34
CA GLY A 189 -7.05 -10.98 -4.50
C GLY A 189 -7.92 -10.19 -5.49
N ILE A 190 -8.52 -10.85 -6.49
CA ILE A 190 -9.47 -10.22 -7.42
C ILE A 190 -10.84 -10.03 -6.74
N LEU A 191 -11.27 -10.99 -5.92
CA LEU A 191 -12.63 -11.01 -5.35
C LEU A 191 -12.80 -10.15 -4.09
N GLY A 192 -11.76 -10.01 -3.26
CA GLY A 192 -11.78 -9.19 -2.04
C GLY A 192 -11.15 -7.85 -2.28
#